data_AF-A0A410YLW8-F1
#
_entry.id   AF-A0A410YLW8-F1
#
_cell.length_a   1.000
_cell.length_b   1.000
_cell.length_c   1.000
_cell.angle_alpha   90.00
_cell.angle_beta   90.00
_cell.angle_gamma   90.00
#
_symmetry.space_group_name_H-M   'P 1'
#
loop_
_entity.id
_entity.type
_entity.pdbx_description
1 polymer ?
#
loop_
_entity_poly.entity_id
_entity_poly.type
_entity_poly.pdbx_seq_one_letter_code
_entity_poly.pdbx_strand_id
1 'polypeptide(L)'
;MTDPRPRPKYGEYAPLPPAAPEGVTEPSTGAQYPAPALHTAVPHVIPASVPAAPPERPRRMWDVLLTATLLLFGVVDVINGFGTAANLGPILREGLAAQGFDGFAADEAAAEAGAVANIVRVIALVLTIVFALIQIQRTKIAFWIPLVGATIATIALFVAIFVAVLSDPGFMTYVDSLQPQ
;
A
#
# COMPACT_ATOMS: atom_id res chain seq x y z
N MET A 1 -46.27 -22.14 4.53
CA MET A 1 -46.98 -21.09 3.76
C MET A 1 -46.01 -19.94 3.59
N THR A 2 -45.47 -19.77 2.39
CA THR A 2 -44.51 -18.72 2.02
C THR A 2 -45.28 -17.43 1.69
N ASP A 3 -45.02 -16.36 2.44
CA ASP A 3 -45.64 -15.04 2.26
C ASP A 3 -45.08 -14.38 0.98
N PRO A 4 -45.90 -14.01 -0.02
CA PRO A 4 -45.44 -13.49 -1.30
C PRO A 4 -45.34 -11.96 -1.32
N ARG A 5 -45.22 -11.29 -0.16
CA ARG A 5 -45.15 -9.83 -0.12
C ARG A 5 -43.78 -9.30 -0.61
N PRO A 6 -43.76 -8.39 -1.61
CA PRO A 6 -42.54 -7.73 -2.07
C PRO A 6 -41.86 -6.99 -0.91
N ARG A 7 -40.53 -7.09 -0.83
CA ARG A 7 -39.73 -6.41 0.21
C ARG A 7 -39.71 -4.90 -0.06
N PRO A 8 -40.06 -4.05 0.93
CA PRO A 8 -40.06 -2.60 0.76
C PRO A 8 -38.64 -2.09 0.47
N LYS A 9 -38.50 -1.19 -0.51
CA LYS A 9 -37.22 -0.54 -0.85
C LYS A 9 -37.13 0.81 -0.13
N TYR A 10 -35.90 1.15 0.25
CA TYR A 10 -35.47 2.29 1.08
C TYR A 10 -36.41 3.50 1.12
N GLY A 11 -36.76 3.93 2.34
CA GLY A 11 -37.48 5.18 2.61
C GLY A 11 -38.98 5.03 2.93
N GLU A 12 -39.54 3.84 2.75
CA GLU A 12 -40.99 3.58 2.92
C GLU A 12 -41.49 3.64 4.38
N TYR A 13 -40.57 3.65 5.36
CA TYR A 13 -40.87 3.83 6.80
C TYR A 13 -40.36 5.15 7.36
N ALA A 14 -40.05 6.15 6.52
CA ALA A 14 -39.71 7.48 7.03
C ALA A 14 -40.96 8.06 7.73
N PRO A 15 -40.91 8.39 9.04
CA PRO A 15 -42.03 9.01 9.72
C PRO A 15 -42.32 10.36 9.04
N LEU A 16 -43.58 10.60 8.66
CA LEU A 16 -43.99 11.92 8.22
C LEU A 16 -43.73 12.93 9.35
N PRO A 17 -43.17 14.12 9.05
CA PRO A 17 -43.13 15.21 10.01
C PRO A 17 -44.55 15.48 10.53
N PRO A 18 -44.75 15.66 11.85
CA PRO A 18 -46.07 15.95 12.39
C PRO A 18 -46.63 17.22 11.74
N ALA A 19 -47.90 17.17 11.33
CA ALA A 19 -48.59 18.31 10.75
C ALA A 19 -48.52 19.51 11.72
N ALA A 20 -48.12 20.66 11.20
CA ALA A 20 -48.18 21.90 11.96
C ALA A 20 -49.64 22.16 12.38
N PRO A 21 -49.92 22.51 13.65
CA PRO A 21 -51.27 22.82 14.07
C PRO A 21 -51.81 24.01 13.27
N GLU A 22 -52.96 23.80 12.63
CA GLU A 22 -53.71 24.83 11.91
C GLU A 22 -54.06 25.99 12.86
N GLY A 23 -53.88 27.21 12.37
CA GLY A 23 -54.58 28.39 12.90
C GLY A 23 -53.88 29.16 14.02
N VAL A 24 -52.68 29.69 13.73
CA VAL A 24 -52.25 30.92 14.40
C VAL A 24 -53.17 32.06 13.95
N THR A 25 -54.01 32.54 14.87
CA THR A 25 -54.74 33.81 14.72
C THR A 25 -54.11 34.82 15.67
N GLU A 26 -53.50 35.87 15.12
CA GLU A 26 -53.25 37.15 15.80
C GLU A 26 -54.31 38.17 15.34
N PRO A 27 -54.55 39.31 16.03
CA PRO A 27 -54.54 39.58 17.47
C PRO A 27 -55.86 40.25 17.94
N SER A 28 -56.32 39.99 19.17
CA SER A 28 -57.44 40.74 19.78
C SER A 28 -56.91 41.70 20.85
N THR A 29 -57.15 42.98 20.64
CA THR A 29 -56.99 44.08 21.59
C THR A 29 -57.82 43.82 22.86
N GLY A 30 -57.23 43.97 24.06
CA GLY A 30 -58.01 43.96 25.31
C GLY A 30 -57.21 43.72 26.59
N ALA A 31 -57.06 44.81 27.37
CA ALA A 31 -56.89 44.88 28.83
C ALA A 31 -55.73 44.14 29.53
N GLN A 32 -54.85 44.95 30.13
CA GLN A 32 -53.83 44.59 31.12
C GLN A 32 -54.43 44.02 32.42
N TYR A 33 -53.92 42.86 32.84
CA TYR A 33 -53.77 42.44 34.24
C TYR A 33 -52.42 41.72 34.38
N PRO A 34 -51.60 41.99 35.42
CA PRO A 34 -50.37 41.24 35.62
C PRO A 34 -50.69 39.90 36.32
N ALA A 35 -50.65 38.82 35.55
CA ALA A 35 -50.67 37.46 36.11
C ALA A 35 -49.25 37.07 36.60
N PRO A 36 -49.11 36.32 37.70
CA PRO A 36 -47.81 35.88 38.18
C PRO A 36 -47.15 34.99 37.12
N ALA A 37 -45.90 35.29 36.77
CA ALA A 37 -45.12 34.46 35.84
C ALA A 37 -44.87 33.09 36.47
N LEU A 38 -45.71 32.11 36.15
CA LEU A 38 -45.34 30.72 36.27
C LEU A 38 -44.35 30.44 35.14
N HIS A 39 -43.07 30.38 35.49
CA HIS A 39 -42.04 29.84 34.61
C HIS A 39 -42.39 28.38 34.31
N THR A 40 -43.16 28.14 33.25
CA THR A 40 -43.26 26.82 32.66
C THR A 40 -41.89 26.56 32.05
N ALA A 41 -41.03 25.85 32.78
CA ALA A 41 -39.80 25.33 32.25
C ALA A 41 -40.17 24.36 31.13
N VAL A 42 -40.16 24.87 29.89
CA VAL A 42 -40.18 24.03 28.71
C VAL A 42 -38.95 23.14 28.84
N PRO A 43 -39.08 21.80 28.89
CA PRO A 43 -37.92 20.94 28.85
C PRO A 43 -37.20 21.25 27.54
N HIS A 44 -36.07 21.95 27.63
CA HIS A 44 -35.18 22.09 26.49
C HIS A 44 -34.57 20.70 26.30
N VAL A 45 -35.24 19.88 25.47
CA VAL A 45 -34.66 18.63 24.98
C VAL A 45 -33.49 19.06 24.11
N ILE A 46 -32.31 19.15 24.71
CA ILE A 46 -31.05 19.28 23.99
C ILE A 46 -31.02 18.06 23.08
N PRO A 47 -31.05 18.20 21.74
CA PRO A 47 -30.89 17.06 20.87
C PRO A 47 -29.56 16.40 21.25
N ALA A 48 -29.62 15.14 21.65
CA ALA A 48 -28.42 14.37 21.93
C ALA A 48 -27.52 14.50 20.70
N SER A 49 -26.33 15.08 20.89
CA SER A 49 -25.33 15.19 19.84
C SER A 49 -24.95 13.77 19.43
N VAL A 50 -25.52 13.30 18.32
CA VAL A 50 -25.04 12.09 17.66
C VAL A 50 -23.56 12.33 17.38
N PRO A 51 -22.64 11.46 17.82
CA PRO A 51 -21.24 11.59 17.47
C PRO A 51 -21.15 11.66 15.95
N ALA A 52 -20.77 12.81 15.41
CA ALA A 52 -20.55 12.96 13.98
C ALA A 52 -19.47 11.93 13.61
N ALA A 53 -19.82 10.99 12.73
CA ALA A 53 -18.85 10.06 12.19
C ALA A 53 -17.68 10.88 11.63
N PRO A 54 -16.42 10.55 11.98
CA PRO A 54 -15.27 11.29 11.46
C PRO A 54 -15.36 11.35 9.94
N PRO A 55 -15.10 12.52 9.32
CA PRO A 55 -15.18 12.64 7.87
C PRO A 55 -14.24 11.60 7.23
N GLU A 56 -14.79 10.73 6.38
CA GLU A 56 -14.00 9.81 5.56
C GLU A 56 -13.05 10.65 4.71
N ARG A 57 -11.75 10.56 5.02
CA ARG A 57 -10.74 11.27 4.25
C ARG A 57 -10.77 10.73 2.81
N PRO A 58 -10.86 11.59 1.79
CA PRO A 58 -10.90 11.15 0.41
C PRO A 58 -9.65 10.32 0.08
N ARG A 59 -9.86 9.13 -0.46
CA ARG A 59 -8.80 8.21 -0.85
C ARG A 59 -7.98 8.86 -1.96
N ARG A 60 -6.67 8.98 -1.77
CA ARG A 60 -5.76 9.62 -2.73
C ARG A 60 -5.59 8.71 -3.95
N MET A 61 -6.38 8.92 -5.00
CA MET A 61 -6.36 8.06 -6.20
C MET A 61 -4.97 7.95 -6.84
N TRP A 62 -4.16 9.00 -6.77
CA TRP A 62 -2.78 9.01 -7.28
C TRP A 62 -1.85 8.05 -6.51
N ASP A 63 -2.03 7.88 -5.20
CA ASP A 63 -1.23 6.94 -4.39
C ASP A 63 -1.52 5.48 -4.79
N VAL A 64 -2.79 5.18 -5.08
CA VAL A 64 -3.20 3.85 -5.57
C VAL A 64 -2.62 3.58 -6.96
N LEU A 65 -2.71 4.55 -7.87
CA LEU A 65 -2.15 4.42 -9.22
C LEU A 65 -0.63 4.19 -9.17
N LEU A 66 0.10 5.01 -8.43
CA LEU A 66 1.55 4.84 -8.25
C LEU A 66 1.90 3.49 -7.65
N THR A 67 1.24 3.10 -6.56
CA THR A 67 1.53 1.84 -5.89
C THR A 67 1.30 0.67 -6.85
N ALA A 68 0.22 0.70 -7.63
CA ALA A 68 -0.06 -0.33 -8.64
C ALA A 68 1.00 -0.37 -9.74
N THR A 69 1.42 0.79 -10.27
CA THR A 69 2.47 0.87 -11.29
C THR A 69 3.81 0.38 -10.76
N LEU A 70 4.24 0.79 -9.56
CA LEU A 70 5.50 0.32 -8.97
C LEU A 70 5.47 -1.18 -8.69
N LEU A 71 4.33 -1.70 -8.24
CA LEU A 71 4.18 -3.12 -7.94
C LEU A 71 4.20 -3.97 -9.21
N LEU A 72 3.55 -3.50 -10.29
CA LEU A 72 3.66 -4.10 -11.62
C LEU A 72 5.12 -4.09 -12.10
N PHE A 73 5.81 -2.96 -11.94
CA PHE A 73 7.22 -2.84 -12.31
C PHE A 73 8.09 -3.83 -11.52
N GLY A 74 7.88 -3.96 -10.21
CA GLY A 74 8.59 -4.92 -9.38
C GLY A 74 8.34 -6.38 -9.79
N VAL A 75 7.12 -6.73 -10.18
CA VAL A 75 6.80 -8.06 -10.71
C VAL A 75 7.55 -8.31 -12.02
N VAL A 76 7.49 -7.35 -12.95
CA VAL A 76 8.17 -7.45 -14.25
C VAL A 76 9.69 -7.54 -14.07
N ASP A 77 10.27 -6.77 -13.16
CA ASP A 77 11.70 -6.82 -12.83
C ASP A 77 12.14 -8.20 -12.33
N VAL A 78 11.38 -8.78 -11.38
CA VAL A 78 11.69 -10.12 -10.85
C VAL A 78 11.58 -11.18 -11.92
N ILE A 79 10.55 -11.14 -12.77
CA ILE A 79 10.37 -12.07 -13.87
C ILE A 79 11.53 -11.96 -14.88
N ASN A 80 11.83 -10.75 -15.33
CA ASN A 80 12.88 -10.52 -16.34
C ASN A 80 14.27 -10.83 -15.79
N GLY A 81 14.53 -10.47 -14.53
CA GLY A 81 15.81 -10.69 -13.90
C GLY A 81 16.02 -12.12 -13.38
N PHE A 82 14.99 -12.97 -13.41
CA PHE A 82 15.09 -14.35 -12.92
C PHE A 82 16.15 -15.13 -13.72
N GLY A 83 16.09 -15.05 -15.05
CA GLY A 83 17.05 -15.70 -15.95
C GLY A 83 18.47 -15.18 -15.77
N THR A 84 18.62 -13.86 -15.58
CA THR A 84 19.93 -13.22 -15.31
C THR A 84 20.57 -13.79 -14.05
N ALA A 85 19.84 -13.85 -12.94
CA ALA A 85 20.37 -14.39 -11.70
C ALA A 85 20.57 -15.92 -11.76
N ALA A 86 19.71 -16.66 -12.48
CA ALA A 86 19.88 -18.10 -12.66
C ALA A 86 21.10 -18.47 -13.52
N ASN A 87 21.52 -17.59 -14.43
CA ASN A 87 22.67 -17.78 -15.32
C ASN A 87 23.85 -16.87 -14.94
N LEU A 88 24.01 -16.60 -13.63
CA LEU A 88 24.97 -15.60 -13.16
C LEU A 88 26.42 -15.92 -13.56
N GLY A 89 26.84 -17.19 -13.48
CA GLY A 89 28.20 -17.61 -13.84
C GLY A 89 28.58 -17.29 -15.29
N PRO A 90 27.84 -17.80 -16.30
CA PRO A 90 28.06 -17.44 -17.70
C PRO A 90 28.03 -15.93 -17.97
N ILE A 91 27.09 -15.21 -17.36
CA ILE A 91 26.96 -13.75 -17.52
C ILE A 91 28.18 -13.01 -16.94
N LEU A 92 28.66 -13.43 -15.77
CA LEU A 92 29.86 -12.85 -15.17
C LEU A 92 31.08 -13.15 -16.02
N ARG A 93 31.25 -14.38 -16.50
CA ARG A 93 32.34 -14.75 -17.41
C ARG A 93 32.35 -13.86 -18.65
N GLU A 94 31.22 -13.74 -19.33
CA GLU A 94 31.11 -12.90 -20.54
C GLU A 94 31.36 -11.42 -20.23
N GLY A 95 30.78 -10.90 -19.15
CA GLY A 95 30.94 -9.51 -18.75
C GLY A 95 32.37 -9.16 -18.33
N LEU A 96 33.04 -10.04 -17.62
CA LEU A 96 34.44 -9.89 -17.21
C LEU A 96 35.40 -10.06 -18.38
N ALA A 97 35.14 -11.02 -19.29
CA ALA A 97 35.91 -11.19 -20.52
C ALA A 97 35.84 -9.92 -21.40
N ALA A 98 34.66 -9.29 -21.49
CA ALA A 98 34.50 -8.00 -22.16
C ALA A 98 35.31 -6.85 -21.51
N GLN A 99 35.70 -7.00 -20.24
CA GLN A 99 36.60 -6.09 -19.52
C GLN A 99 38.08 -6.49 -19.60
N GLY A 100 38.41 -7.56 -20.33
CA GLY A 100 39.77 -8.08 -20.50
C GLY A 100 40.19 -9.15 -19.50
N PHE A 101 39.26 -9.68 -18.70
CA PHE A 101 39.52 -10.78 -17.75
C PHE A 101 38.83 -12.07 -18.20
N ASP A 102 39.60 -12.99 -18.79
CA ASP A 102 39.09 -14.30 -19.25
C ASP A 102 39.20 -15.42 -18.20
N GLY A 103 39.65 -15.09 -16.97
CA GLY A 103 40.02 -16.07 -15.95
C GLY A 103 38.91 -16.52 -14.99
N PHE A 104 37.65 -16.14 -15.22
CA PHE A 104 36.55 -16.44 -14.29
C PHE A 104 36.23 -17.94 -14.22
N ALA A 105 36.38 -18.53 -13.05
CA ALA A 105 36.29 -19.96 -12.79
C ALA A 105 35.21 -20.36 -11.76
N ALA A 106 34.64 -19.41 -11.01
CA ALA A 106 33.66 -19.68 -9.96
C ALA A 106 32.19 -19.81 -10.45
N ASP A 107 31.92 -20.68 -11.44
CA ASP A 107 30.55 -20.90 -11.94
C ASP A 107 29.59 -21.42 -10.86
N GLU A 108 30.04 -22.37 -10.03
CA GLU A 108 29.21 -22.99 -8.99
C GLU A 108 28.83 -21.97 -7.92
N ALA A 109 29.80 -21.21 -7.40
CA ALA A 109 29.54 -20.15 -6.42
C ALA A 109 28.64 -19.05 -7.01
N ALA A 110 28.81 -18.70 -8.30
CA ALA A 110 27.93 -17.76 -8.97
C ALA A 110 26.50 -18.30 -9.12
N ALA A 111 26.33 -19.58 -9.45
CA ALA A 111 25.02 -20.21 -9.54
C ALA A 111 24.31 -20.24 -8.19
N GLU A 112 25.02 -20.59 -7.11
CA GLU A 112 24.48 -20.57 -5.75
C GLU A 112 24.09 -19.15 -5.31
N ALA A 113 25.00 -18.17 -5.49
CA ALA A 113 24.74 -16.78 -5.15
C ALA A 113 23.54 -16.21 -5.94
N GLY A 114 23.45 -16.53 -7.22
CA GLY A 114 22.33 -16.18 -8.09
C GLY A 114 21.00 -16.80 -7.66
N ALA A 115 21.01 -18.07 -7.26
CA ALA A 115 19.83 -18.75 -6.73
C ALA A 115 19.35 -18.11 -5.42
N VAL A 116 20.26 -17.81 -4.50
CA VAL A 116 19.95 -17.11 -3.25
C VAL A 116 19.39 -15.71 -3.53
N ALA A 117 19.99 -14.95 -4.45
CA ALA A 117 19.46 -13.65 -4.85
C ALA A 117 18.03 -13.75 -5.39
N ASN A 118 17.74 -14.72 -6.25
CA ASN A 118 16.38 -14.93 -6.76
C ASN A 118 15.37 -15.22 -5.64
N ILE A 119 15.72 -16.08 -4.68
CA ILE A 119 14.87 -16.37 -3.52
C ILE A 119 14.60 -15.08 -2.73
N VAL A 120 15.65 -14.31 -2.42
CA VAL A 120 15.52 -13.05 -1.67
C VAL A 120 14.66 -12.03 -2.42
N ARG A 121 14.85 -11.89 -3.74
CA ARG A 121 14.06 -10.98 -4.58
C ARG A 121 12.59 -11.36 -4.60
N VAL A 122 12.27 -12.66 -4.71
CA VAL A 122 10.88 -13.15 -4.67
C VAL A 122 10.26 -12.89 -3.29
N ILE A 123 10.97 -13.18 -2.21
CA ILE A 123 10.48 -12.93 -0.84
C ILE A 123 10.25 -11.43 -0.62
N ALA A 124 11.21 -10.59 -1.02
CA ALA A 124 11.09 -9.14 -0.93
C ALA A 124 9.87 -8.64 -1.71
N LEU A 125 9.63 -9.14 -2.93
CA LEU A 125 8.46 -8.80 -3.72
C LEU A 125 7.15 -9.22 -3.03
N VAL A 126 7.06 -10.46 -2.54
CA VAL A 126 5.85 -10.96 -1.86
C VAL A 126 5.55 -10.11 -0.62
N LEU A 127 6.55 -9.84 0.22
CA LEU A 127 6.39 -8.99 1.40
C LEU A 127 5.93 -7.59 0.99
N THR A 128 6.55 -7.02 -0.04
CA THR A 128 6.21 -5.70 -0.58
C THR A 128 4.74 -5.64 -1.03
N ILE A 129 4.26 -6.65 -1.75
CA ILE A 129 2.86 -6.76 -2.18
C ILE A 129 1.94 -6.81 -0.97
N VAL A 130 2.23 -7.68 0.00
CA VAL A 130 1.42 -7.85 1.21
C VAL A 130 1.33 -6.54 2.00
N PHE A 131 2.46 -5.87 2.24
CA PHE A 131 2.48 -4.60 2.96
C PHE A 131 1.79 -3.48 2.20
N ALA A 132 1.96 -3.40 0.88
CA ALA A 132 1.25 -2.43 0.05
C ALA A 132 -0.28 -2.61 0.17
N LEU A 133 -0.77 -3.86 0.10
CA LEU A 133 -2.20 -4.17 0.24
C LEU A 133 -2.74 -3.82 1.64
N ILE A 134 -2.03 -4.20 2.70
CA ILE A 134 -2.39 -3.83 4.08
C ILE A 134 -2.43 -2.30 4.23
N GLN A 135 -1.50 -1.59 3.59
CA GLN A 135 -1.42 -0.15 3.75
C GLN A 135 -2.54 0.60 3.03
N ILE A 136 -2.91 0.12 1.85
CA ILE A 136 -4.06 0.57 1.06
C ILE A 136 -5.37 0.34 1.83
N GLN A 137 -5.52 -0.77 2.55
CA GLN A 137 -6.68 -1.04 3.41
C GLN A 137 -6.74 -0.06 4.61
N ARG A 138 -5.57 0.32 5.13
CA ARG A 138 -5.44 1.26 6.26
C ARG A 138 -5.47 2.74 5.87
N THR A 139 -5.79 3.06 4.61
CA THR A 139 -5.85 4.44 4.05
C THR A 139 -4.59 5.30 4.29
N LYS A 140 -3.42 4.67 4.49
CA LYS A 140 -2.14 5.39 4.55
C LYS A 140 -1.40 5.32 3.21
N ILE A 141 -0.40 6.18 3.07
CA ILE A 141 0.48 6.30 1.90
C ILE A 141 1.23 4.98 1.68
N ALA A 142 1.03 4.35 0.53
CA ALA A 142 1.59 3.03 0.22
C ALA A 142 2.73 3.07 -0.81
N PHE A 143 2.89 4.15 -1.58
CA PHE A 143 3.84 4.17 -2.71
C PHE A 143 5.32 3.93 -2.33
N TRP A 144 5.74 4.26 -1.10
CA TRP A 144 7.12 4.10 -0.66
C TRP A 144 7.49 2.63 -0.42
N ILE A 145 6.49 1.77 -0.15
CA ILE A 145 6.71 0.35 0.17
C ILE A 145 7.28 -0.39 -1.05
N PRO A 146 6.67 -0.31 -2.25
CA PRO A 146 7.27 -0.84 -3.48
C PRO A 146 8.69 -0.35 -3.76
N LEU A 147 8.98 0.91 -3.48
CA LEU A 147 10.30 1.49 -3.74
C LEU A 147 11.38 0.87 -2.84
N VAL A 148 11.08 0.70 -1.55
CA VAL A 148 12.00 0.06 -0.61
C VAL A 148 12.16 -1.42 -0.93
N GLY A 149 11.07 -2.11 -1.27
CA GLY A 149 11.11 -3.51 -1.70
C GLY A 149 12.00 -3.74 -2.92
N ALA A 150 11.85 -2.89 -3.95
CA ALA A 150 12.69 -2.92 -5.14
C ALA A 150 14.16 -2.65 -4.79
N THR A 151 14.43 -1.65 -3.94
CA THR A 151 15.79 -1.34 -3.48
C THR A 151 16.46 -2.56 -2.81
N ILE A 152 15.75 -3.25 -1.92
CA ILE A 152 16.26 -4.45 -1.24
C ILE A 152 16.55 -5.57 -2.26
N ALA A 153 15.63 -5.80 -3.20
CA ALA A 153 15.78 -6.80 -4.24
C ALA A 153 17.01 -6.54 -5.13
N THR A 154 17.23 -5.27 -5.51
CA THR A 154 18.40 -4.85 -6.28
C THR A 154 19.70 -5.01 -5.50
N ILE A 155 19.72 -4.62 -4.22
CA ILE A 155 20.89 -4.82 -3.36
C ILE A 155 21.24 -6.30 -3.25
N ALA A 156 20.25 -7.18 -3.09
CA ALA A 156 20.48 -8.63 -3.02
C ALA A 156 21.18 -9.17 -4.28
N LEU A 157 20.80 -8.68 -5.47
CA LEU A 157 21.47 -9.05 -6.72
C LEU A 157 22.92 -8.55 -6.76
N PHE A 158 23.18 -7.30 -6.36
CA PHE A 158 24.54 -6.77 -6.30
C PHE A 158 25.42 -7.53 -5.31
N VAL A 159 24.88 -7.90 -4.14
CA VAL A 159 25.59 -8.72 -3.16
C VAL A 159 25.93 -10.09 -3.73
N ALA A 160 25.01 -10.73 -4.46
CA ALA A 160 25.31 -12.01 -5.11
C ALA A 160 26.41 -11.91 -6.16
N ILE A 161 26.38 -10.89 -7.01
CA ILE A 161 27.47 -10.59 -7.96
C ILE A 161 28.80 -10.41 -7.22
N PHE A 162 28.79 -9.60 -6.17
CA PHE A 162 29.99 -9.29 -5.41
C PHE A 162 30.59 -10.54 -4.74
N VAL A 163 29.75 -11.36 -4.12
CA VAL A 163 30.17 -12.63 -3.50
C VAL A 163 30.75 -13.57 -4.56
N ALA A 164 30.11 -13.69 -5.72
CA ALA A 164 30.56 -14.57 -6.81
C ALA A 164 31.93 -14.13 -7.39
N VAL A 165 32.17 -12.83 -7.53
CA VAL A 165 33.45 -12.31 -8.03
C VAL A 165 34.54 -12.45 -6.98
N LEU A 166 34.25 -12.17 -5.71
CA LEU A 166 35.25 -12.29 -4.64
C LEU A 166 35.60 -13.74 -4.28
N SER A 167 34.69 -14.68 -4.50
CA SER A 167 34.97 -16.10 -4.32
C SER A 167 35.74 -16.71 -5.49
N ASP A 168 35.93 -15.97 -6.59
CA ASP A 168 36.62 -16.45 -7.78
C ASP A 168 38.15 -16.49 -7.58
N PRO A 169 38.78 -17.68 -7.61
CA PRO A 169 40.24 -17.79 -7.46
C PRO A 169 41.01 -17.11 -8.60
N GLY A 170 40.44 -17.11 -9.81
CA GLY A 170 41.05 -16.45 -10.98
C GLY A 170 41.13 -14.94 -10.78
N PHE A 171 40.05 -14.34 -10.29
CA PHE A 171 39.98 -12.91 -9.99
C PHE A 171 40.99 -12.49 -8.92
N MET A 172 41.11 -13.28 -7.83
CA MET A 172 42.09 -12.99 -6.77
C MET A 172 43.52 -13.03 -7.30
N THR A 173 43.84 -14.03 -8.13
CA THR A 173 45.16 -14.14 -8.79
C THR A 173 45.45 -12.93 -9.69
N TYR A 174 44.43 -12.47 -10.43
CA TYR A 174 44.56 -11.29 -11.29
C TYR A 174 44.82 -10.02 -10.47
N VAL A 175 44.09 -9.80 -9.37
CA VAL A 175 44.31 -8.64 -8.49
C VAL A 175 45.72 -8.65 -7.89
N ASP A 176 46.21 -9.80 -7.43
CA ASP A 176 47.57 -9.94 -6.91
C ASP A 176 48.62 -9.59 -7.96
N SER A 177 48.37 -9.90 -9.25
CA SER A 177 49.27 -9.57 -10.35
C SER A 177 49.37 -8.07 -10.67
N LEU A 178 48.36 -7.28 -10.29
CA LEU A 178 48.33 -5.83 -10.49
C LEU A 178 49.02 -5.05 -9.39
N GLN A 179 49.34 -5.68 -8.26
CA GLN A 179 50.04 -5.02 -7.17
C GLN A 179 51.52 -4.87 -7.52
N PRO A 180 52.05 -3.63 -7.59
CA PRO A 180 53.48 -3.42 -7.75
C PRO A 180 54.20 -3.98 -6.51
N GLN A 181 55.19 -4.85 -6.75
CA GLN A 181 56.08 -5.43 -5.73
C GLN A 181 56.96 -4.36 -5.08
#